data_AF-A0AAN6H3J5-F1
#
_entry.id   AF-A0AAN6H3J5-F1
#
_cell.length_a   1.000
_cell.length_b   1.000
_cell.length_c   1.000
_cell.angle_alpha   90.00
_cell.angle_beta   90.00
_cell.angle_gamma   90.00
#
_symmetry.space_group_name_H-M   'P 1'
#
loop_
_entity.id
_entity.type
_entity.pdbx_description
1 polymer ?
#
loop_
_entity_poly.entity_id
_entity_poly.type
_entity_poly.pdbx_seq_one_letter_code
_entity_poly.pdbx_strand_id
1 'polypeptide(L)'
;MSNATLAYDLPPLPSYTLHPLPPLIPGIPDGYLAPVLLVVAYWAASGIFHLCDEWDLFPQHRLHTPAEVLKRNHASRWDVLRDVLLQQVIQTATGLALTLIDPEPTFGKEEYDIAIWARRLRIAQRAIPTVLATLGIDAARLAGRMSGSHGILSSTLLGGVYPGLTQTVLLHGQPTTVPAFASWELLAGRAIYHLLIPTLQFVTAICIVDTWQYFIHRAMHMNKYLYTAIHSRHHRLYVPYAYGALYNHPVEGFFLDTLGAGLAYLITGMTCRQSMWFFTMTTIKTVDDHCGYAFPWDPLQHLTGNNAGYHDVHHQSWGIKTNFSQPFFTFWDRALGTKWVGGDVSARYEKARIAAQRKADRDVKPITGSLATKSTQASSAKPYANEAIHATPTARAAQSIAEPRVPAGKAAQQALGSRQSILDDRHGGGGISVLAEETAEEARAQQQQQKPRRSLRKRTTSSGLGLKGFADRVGESLHGKSSGVLGVDSGRSYQ
;
A
#
# COMPACT_ATOMS: atom_id res chain seq x y z
N MET A 1 63.20 -23.43 23.31
CA MET A 1 61.81 -23.71 23.69
C MET A 1 60.94 -22.63 23.07
N SER A 2 60.35 -22.90 21.91
CA SER A 2 59.39 -22.01 21.25
C SER A 2 58.07 -22.07 22.02
N ASN A 3 57.66 -20.94 22.60
CA ASN A 3 56.39 -20.81 23.33
C ASN A 3 55.20 -21.13 22.41
N ALA A 4 54.61 -22.30 22.58
CA ALA A 4 53.40 -22.74 21.90
C ALA A 4 52.11 -22.10 22.45
N THR A 5 52.18 -20.93 23.10
CA THR A 5 51.11 -20.37 23.93
C THR A 5 50.34 -19.18 23.33
N LEU A 6 50.57 -18.80 22.07
CA LEU A 6 49.88 -17.66 21.42
C LEU A 6 49.40 -17.99 20.00
N ALA A 7 48.71 -19.13 19.81
CA ALA A 7 48.22 -19.48 18.47
C ALA A 7 46.97 -18.69 18.03
N TYR A 8 46.32 -17.92 18.91
CA TYR A 8 45.06 -17.24 18.60
C TYR A 8 45.06 -15.78 19.05
N ASP A 9 44.96 -14.88 18.08
CA ASP A 9 44.78 -13.43 18.27
C ASP A 9 43.29 -13.03 18.40
N LEU A 10 42.38 -13.95 18.09
CA LEU A 10 40.93 -13.75 18.16
C LEU A 10 40.26 -14.90 18.93
N PRO A 11 39.16 -14.62 19.67
CA PRO A 11 38.42 -15.67 20.36
C PRO A 11 37.91 -16.74 19.39
N PRO A 12 38.05 -18.06 19.64
CA PRO A 12 37.59 -19.10 18.73
C PRO A 12 36.08 -19.01 18.44
N LEU A 13 35.66 -19.39 17.23
CA LEU A 13 34.23 -19.53 16.93
C LEU A 13 33.72 -20.84 17.56
N PRO A 14 32.48 -20.86 18.10
CA PRO A 14 31.89 -22.08 18.64
C PRO A 14 31.64 -23.09 17.51
N SER A 15 31.76 -24.39 17.79
CA SER A 15 31.30 -25.41 16.85
C SER A 15 29.78 -25.35 16.71
N TYR A 16 29.26 -25.72 15.54
CA TYR A 16 27.83 -25.81 15.30
C TYR A 16 27.48 -27.12 14.59
N THR A 17 26.21 -27.51 14.68
CA THR A 17 25.63 -28.61 13.91
C THR A 17 24.27 -28.14 13.42
N LEU A 18 24.01 -28.35 12.14
CA LEU A 18 22.74 -27.94 11.53
C LEU A 18 21.70 -29.04 11.72
N HIS A 19 20.51 -28.62 12.11
CA HIS A 19 19.35 -29.47 12.24
C HIS A 19 18.21 -28.90 11.38
N PRO A 20 17.37 -29.74 10.74
CA PRO A 20 16.17 -29.27 10.07
C PRO A 20 15.29 -28.45 11.01
N LEU A 21 14.81 -27.30 10.54
CA LEU A 21 13.98 -26.41 11.34
C LEU A 21 12.59 -27.05 11.54
N PRO A 22 12.14 -27.25 12.79
CA PRO A 22 10.81 -27.81 13.03
C PRO A 22 9.73 -26.83 12.57
N PRO A 23 8.63 -27.30 11.94
CA PRO A 23 7.58 -26.44 11.42
C PRO A 23 6.87 -25.66 12.55
N LEU A 24 6.40 -24.45 12.25
CA LEU A 24 5.64 -23.62 13.19
C LEU A 24 4.32 -24.28 13.60
N ILE A 25 3.66 -24.95 12.66
CA ILE A 25 2.45 -25.73 12.89
C ILE A 25 2.79 -27.20 12.66
N PRO A 26 2.63 -28.07 13.68
CA PRO A 26 2.89 -29.49 13.52
C PRO A 26 2.15 -30.08 12.30
N GLY A 27 2.89 -30.71 11.40
CA GLY A 27 2.34 -31.32 10.18
C GLY A 27 2.23 -30.41 8.96
N ILE A 28 2.50 -29.10 9.09
CA ILE A 28 2.48 -28.15 7.96
C ILE A 28 3.87 -27.53 7.81
N PRO A 29 4.65 -27.89 6.76
CA PRO A 29 5.94 -27.25 6.52
C PRO A 29 5.78 -25.75 6.26
N ASP A 30 6.73 -24.96 6.78
CA ASP A 30 6.67 -23.49 6.77
C ASP A 30 6.50 -22.91 5.34
N GLY A 31 7.10 -23.53 4.32
CA GLY A 31 6.96 -23.12 2.93
C GLY A 31 5.52 -23.18 2.39
N TYR A 32 4.69 -24.11 2.89
CA TYR A 32 3.26 -24.18 2.55
C TYR A 32 2.42 -23.24 3.41
N LEU A 33 2.85 -23.00 4.65
CA LEU A 33 2.17 -22.07 5.57
C LEU A 33 2.24 -20.63 5.05
N ALA A 34 3.36 -20.21 4.46
CA ALA A 34 3.56 -18.85 3.97
C ALA A 34 2.49 -18.36 2.96
N PRO A 35 2.19 -19.08 1.84
CA PRO A 35 1.13 -18.65 0.93
C PRO A 35 -0.28 -18.75 1.54
N VAL A 36 -0.53 -19.73 2.41
CA VAL A 36 -1.82 -19.82 3.14
C VAL A 36 -2.03 -18.60 4.03
N LEU A 37 -1.00 -18.19 4.76
CA LEU A 37 -1.04 -17.03 5.65
C LEU A 37 -1.39 -15.76 4.87
N LEU A 38 -0.88 -15.61 3.64
CA LEU A 38 -1.17 -14.46 2.79
C LEU A 38 -2.66 -14.34 2.45
N VAL A 39 -3.28 -15.46 2.08
CA VAL A 39 -4.72 -15.52 1.78
C VAL A 39 -5.55 -15.25 3.03
N VAL A 40 -5.18 -15.84 4.17
CA VAL A 40 -5.86 -15.62 5.45
C VAL A 40 -5.76 -14.16 5.87
N ALA A 41 -4.57 -13.55 5.80
CA ALA A 41 -4.36 -12.16 6.15
C ALA A 41 -5.19 -11.21 5.27
N TYR A 42 -5.23 -11.46 3.96
CA TYR A 42 -6.03 -10.67 3.03
C TYR A 42 -7.51 -10.67 3.43
N TRP A 43 -8.10 -11.85 3.63
CA TRP A 43 -9.52 -11.98 3.94
C TRP A 43 -9.85 -11.54 5.37
N ALA A 44 -8.95 -11.74 6.33
CA ALA A 44 -9.13 -11.25 7.69
C ALA A 44 -9.15 -9.71 7.72
N ALA A 45 -8.15 -9.05 7.13
CA ALA A 45 -8.09 -7.59 7.06
C ALA A 45 -9.29 -7.04 6.26
N SER A 46 -9.57 -7.63 5.10
CA SER A 46 -10.71 -7.22 4.27
C SER A 46 -12.04 -7.41 4.98
N GLY A 47 -12.20 -8.51 5.70
CA GLY A 47 -13.40 -8.83 6.47
C GLY A 47 -13.66 -7.82 7.58
N ILE A 48 -12.63 -7.37 8.29
CA ILE A 48 -12.76 -6.34 9.33
C ILE A 48 -13.35 -5.05 8.75
N PHE A 49 -12.78 -4.53 7.66
CA PHE A 49 -13.30 -3.32 7.01
C PHE A 49 -14.66 -3.53 6.35
N HIS A 50 -14.92 -4.73 5.81
CA HIS A 50 -16.23 -5.06 5.25
C HIS A 50 -17.32 -5.08 6.32
N LEU A 51 -17.04 -5.63 7.51
CA LEU A 51 -17.95 -5.57 8.66
C LEU A 51 -18.17 -4.13 9.12
N CYS A 52 -17.13 -3.28 9.11
CA CYS A 52 -17.28 -1.86 9.42
C CYS A 52 -18.22 -1.14 8.44
N ASP A 53 -18.19 -1.49 7.16
CA ASP A 53 -19.07 -0.94 6.12
C ASP A 53 -20.51 -1.46 6.25
N GLU A 54 -20.70 -2.78 6.37
CA GLU A 54 -22.02 -3.41 6.40
C GLU A 54 -22.81 -3.06 7.69
N TRP A 55 -22.12 -2.90 8.82
CA TRP A 55 -22.74 -2.49 10.09
C TRP A 55 -22.69 -0.98 10.33
N ASP A 56 -22.14 -0.21 9.39
CA ASP A 56 -22.07 1.26 9.47
C ASP A 56 -21.45 1.76 10.79
N LEU A 57 -20.36 1.11 11.24
CA LEU A 57 -19.78 1.36 12.58
C LEU A 57 -19.11 2.73 12.70
N PHE A 58 -18.50 3.23 11.61
CA PHE A 58 -17.67 4.43 11.62
C PHE A 58 -17.93 5.36 10.42
N PRO A 59 -19.17 5.81 10.19
CA PRO A 59 -19.53 6.61 9.01
C PRO A 59 -18.74 7.92 8.90
N GLN A 60 -18.34 8.50 10.03
CA GLN A 60 -17.55 9.75 10.08
C GLN A 60 -16.13 9.62 9.53
N HIS A 61 -15.59 8.41 9.45
CA HIS A 61 -14.24 8.14 8.94
C HIS A 61 -14.24 7.58 7.52
N ARG A 62 -15.43 7.37 6.93
CA ARG A 62 -15.56 6.83 5.58
C ARG A 62 -15.29 7.90 4.53
N LEU A 63 -14.50 7.55 3.52
CA LEU A 63 -14.17 8.47 2.41
C LEU A 63 -15.37 8.71 1.49
N HIS A 64 -16.13 7.65 1.21
CA HIS A 64 -17.25 7.65 0.27
C HIS A 64 -18.54 7.09 0.86
N THR A 65 -19.68 7.60 0.40
CA THR A 65 -21.00 7.10 0.82
C THR A 65 -21.33 5.74 0.17
N PRO A 66 -22.22 4.91 0.76
CA PRO A 66 -22.70 3.68 0.12
C PRO A 66 -23.29 3.91 -1.28
N ALA A 67 -23.96 5.05 -1.48
CA ALA A 67 -24.50 5.42 -2.78
C ALA A 67 -23.39 5.62 -3.83
N GLU A 68 -22.25 6.20 -3.44
CA GLU A 68 -21.10 6.33 -4.32
C GLU A 68 -20.51 4.97 -4.68
N VAL A 69 -20.29 4.08 -3.69
CA VAL A 69 -19.81 2.71 -3.92
C VAL A 69 -20.70 1.99 -4.93
N LEU A 70 -22.03 2.09 -4.75
CA LEU A 70 -23.01 1.41 -5.61
C LEU A 70 -23.11 2.00 -7.02
N LYS A 71 -22.97 3.32 -7.17
CA LYS A 71 -23.32 4.03 -8.42
C LYS A 71 -22.12 4.48 -9.25
N ARG A 72 -20.93 4.55 -8.66
CA ARG A 72 -19.70 5.02 -9.31
C ARG A 72 -18.75 3.89 -9.68
N ASN A 73 -18.86 2.71 -9.06
CA ASN A 73 -18.07 1.55 -9.46
C ASN A 73 -18.66 0.91 -10.71
N HIS A 74 -17.77 0.52 -11.63
CA HIS A 74 -18.09 -0.10 -12.92
C HIS A 74 -17.83 -1.62 -12.92
N ALA A 75 -17.37 -2.17 -11.79
CA ALA A 75 -17.20 -3.60 -11.56
C ALA A 75 -18.27 -4.10 -10.61
N SER A 76 -18.84 -5.29 -10.87
CA SER A 76 -19.71 -5.94 -9.90
C SER A 76 -18.88 -6.57 -8.77
N ARG A 77 -19.51 -6.79 -7.60
CA ARG A 77 -18.86 -7.50 -6.49
C ARG A 77 -18.40 -8.91 -6.90
N TRP A 78 -19.10 -9.55 -7.84
CA TRP A 78 -18.73 -10.86 -8.37
C TRP A 78 -17.49 -10.79 -9.28
N ASP A 79 -17.40 -9.77 -10.14
CA ASP A 79 -16.18 -9.55 -10.94
C ASP A 79 -14.96 -9.37 -10.04
N VAL A 80 -15.13 -8.62 -8.95
CA VAL A 80 -14.08 -8.39 -7.96
C VAL A 80 -13.68 -9.69 -7.27
N LEU A 81 -14.64 -10.42 -6.72
CA LEU A 81 -14.37 -11.68 -6.04
C LEU A 81 -13.65 -12.69 -6.95
N ARG A 82 -14.13 -12.86 -8.20
CA ARG A 82 -13.52 -13.77 -9.17
C ARG A 82 -12.05 -13.42 -9.43
N ASP A 83 -11.76 -12.15 -9.70
CA ASP A 83 -10.41 -11.73 -10.06
C ASP A 83 -9.46 -11.75 -8.86
N VAL A 84 -9.95 -11.44 -7.66
CA VAL A 84 -9.19 -11.59 -6.39
C VAL A 84 -8.82 -13.05 -6.14
N LEU A 85 -9.77 -13.99 -6.30
CA LEU A 85 -9.48 -15.42 -6.16
C LEU A 85 -8.46 -15.90 -7.19
N LEU A 86 -8.55 -15.41 -8.43
CA LEU A 86 -7.57 -15.71 -9.47
C LEU A 86 -6.17 -15.19 -9.09
N GLN A 87 -6.08 -13.98 -8.52
CA GLN A 87 -4.80 -13.45 -8.03
C GLN A 87 -4.24 -14.27 -6.88
N GLN A 88 -5.09 -14.71 -5.95
CA GLN A 88 -4.67 -15.58 -4.84
C GLN A 88 -4.15 -16.94 -5.33
N VAL A 89 -4.71 -17.50 -6.41
CA VAL A 89 -4.17 -18.70 -7.07
C VAL A 89 -2.78 -18.43 -7.64
N ILE A 90 -2.58 -17.30 -8.32
CA ILE A 90 -1.27 -16.90 -8.89
C ILE A 90 -0.23 -16.67 -7.78
N GLN A 91 -0.59 -15.95 -6.73
CA GLN A 91 0.26 -15.70 -5.56
C GLN A 91 0.63 -16.99 -4.85
N THR A 92 -0.34 -17.88 -4.64
CA THR A 92 -0.11 -19.20 -4.02
C THR A 92 0.84 -20.04 -4.88
N ALA A 93 0.59 -20.14 -6.20
CA ALA A 93 1.46 -20.87 -7.11
C ALA A 93 2.90 -20.32 -7.09
N THR A 94 3.05 -18.99 -7.05
CA THR A 94 4.37 -18.34 -6.97
C THR A 94 5.06 -18.61 -5.63
N GLY A 95 4.33 -18.56 -4.51
CA GLY A 95 4.86 -18.89 -3.18
C GLY A 95 5.31 -20.35 -3.07
N LEU A 96 4.56 -21.28 -3.68
CA LEU A 96 4.97 -22.67 -3.78
C LEU A 96 6.22 -22.83 -4.66
N ALA A 97 6.31 -22.10 -5.77
CA ALA A 97 7.51 -22.11 -6.61
C ALA A 97 8.75 -21.59 -5.86
N LEU A 98 8.62 -20.52 -5.07
CA LEU A 98 9.70 -20.02 -4.21
C LEU A 98 10.14 -21.08 -3.20
N THR A 99 9.19 -21.79 -2.59
CA THR A 99 9.48 -22.89 -1.65
C THR A 99 10.30 -24.01 -2.29
N LEU A 100 10.14 -24.28 -3.59
CA LEU A 100 10.94 -25.29 -4.30
C LEU A 100 12.38 -24.84 -4.58
N ILE A 101 12.64 -23.54 -4.58
CA ILE A 101 13.96 -22.96 -4.86
C ILE A 101 14.72 -22.69 -3.55
N ASP A 102 13.99 -22.45 -2.46
CA ASP A 102 14.59 -22.19 -1.16
C ASP A 102 15.31 -23.44 -0.62
N PRO A 103 16.50 -23.28 -0.02
CA PRO A 103 17.16 -24.38 0.67
C PRO A 103 16.34 -24.81 1.89
N GLU A 104 16.51 -26.07 2.31
CA GLU A 104 15.85 -26.58 3.50
C GLU A 104 16.18 -25.69 4.72
N PRO A 105 15.16 -25.14 5.40
CA PRO A 105 15.38 -24.32 6.58
C PRO A 105 16.06 -25.13 7.69
N THR A 106 17.13 -24.58 8.27
CA THR A 106 17.90 -25.22 9.34
C THR A 106 18.13 -24.27 10.51
N PHE A 107 18.42 -24.83 11.69
CA PHE A 107 18.82 -24.10 12.90
C PHE A 107 20.06 -24.73 13.53
N GLY A 108 20.65 -24.06 14.51
CA GLY A 108 21.82 -24.54 15.27
C GLY A 108 23.13 -23.83 14.94
N LYS A 109 23.11 -22.82 14.06
CA LYS A 109 24.27 -22.00 13.65
C LYS A 109 24.26 -20.59 14.26
N GLU A 110 23.27 -20.27 15.08
CA GLU A 110 23.00 -18.92 15.59
C GLU A 110 24.18 -18.40 16.42
N GLU A 111 24.67 -19.17 17.39
CA GLU A 111 25.80 -18.77 18.24
C GLU A 111 27.10 -18.60 17.42
N TYR A 112 27.27 -19.40 16.37
CA TYR A 112 28.40 -19.26 15.44
C TYR A 112 28.31 -17.96 14.65
N ASP A 113 27.13 -17.63 14.10
CA ASP A 113 26.92 -16.41 13.31
C ASP A 113 27.00 -15.15 14.19
N ILE A 114 26.50 -15.20 15.43
CA ILE A 114 26.67 -14.15 16.45
C ILE A 114 28.16 -13.96 16.76
N ALA A 115 28.90 -15.04 16.98
CA ALA A 115 30.33 -14.99 17.27
C ALA A 115 31.15 -14.45 16.08
N ILE A 116 30.70 -14.69 14.83
CA ILE A 116 31.29 -14.03 13.64
C ILE A 116 31.16 -12.51 13.75
N TRP A 117 29.99 -11.99 14.11
CA TRP A 117 29.81 -10.55 14.26
C TRP A 117 30.62 -9.99 15.44
N ALA A 118 30.67 -10.71 16.56
CA ALA A 118 31.53 -10.34 17.68
C ALA A 118 33.02 -10.30 17.27
N ARG A 119 33.49 -11.24 16.45
CA ARG A 119 34.85 -11.20 15.87
C ARG A 119 35.05 -10.02 14.94
N ARG A 120 34.08 -9.71 14.08
CA ARG A 120 34.14 -8.55 13.18
C ARG A 120 34.24 -7.25 13.99
N LEU A 121 33.50 -7.14 15.09
CA LEU A 121 33.61 -6.02 16.03
C LEU A 121 35.00 -5.99 16.70
N ARG A 122 35.54 -7.12 17.14
CA ARG A 122 36.90 -7.24 17.67
C ARG A 122 37.95 -6.76 16.67
N ILE A 123 37.82 -7.12 15.40
CA ILE A 123 38.72 -6.68 14.33
C ILE A 123 38.53 -5.18 14.07
N ALA A 124 37.29 -4.68 14.03
CA ALA A 124 36.99 -3.26 13.82
C ALA A 124 37.59 -2.37 14.91
N GLN A 125 37.67 -2.86 16.15
CA GLN A 125 38.33 -2.14 17.24
C GLN A 125 39.80 -1.78 16.93
N ARG A 126 40.50 -2.56 16.10
CA ARG A 126 41.90 -2.29 15.71
C ARG A 126 42.08 -0.93 15.02
N ALA A 127 41.02 -0.40 14.42
CA ALA A 127 41.04 0.93 13.82
C ALA A 127 40.90 2.07 14.85
N ILE A 128 40.41 1.80 16.07
CA ILE A 128 40.11 2.82 17.09
C ILE A 128 41.34 3.70 17.41
N PRO A 129 42.54 3.15 17.70
CA PRO A 129 43.70 3.99 17.98
C PRO A 129 44.03 4.95 16.82
N THR A 130 43.97 4.44 15.59
CA THR A 130 44.25 5.23 14.39
C THR A 130 43.21 6.32 14.17
N VAL A 131 41.92 6.00 14.33
CA VAL A 131 40.82 6.98 14.19
C VAL A 131 40.89 8.05 15.29
N LEU A 132 41.24 7.69 16.52
CA LEU A 132 41.43 8.68 17.59
C LEU A 132 42.65 9.57 17.31
N ALA A 133 43.73 9.01 16.78
CA ALA A 133 44.91 9.77 16.41
C ALA A 133 44.63 10.82 15.32
N THR A 134 43.76 10.54 14.34
CA THR A 134 43.37 11.56 13.34
C THR A 134 42.56 12.71 13.93
N LEU A 135 41.96 12.51 15.10
CA LEU A 135 41.27 13.53 15.89
C LEU A 135 42.18 14.21 16.93
N GLY A 136 43.50 13.90 16.93
CA GLY A 136 44.46 14.43 17.90
C GLY A 136 44.37 13.80 19.30
N ILE A 137 43.70 12.66 19.44
CA ILE A 137 43.50 11.96 20.72
C ILE A 137 44.47 10.77 20.81
N ASP A 138 45.33 10.78 21.82
CA ASP A 138 46.20 9.65 22.15
C ASP A 138 45.40 8.56 22.90
N ALA A 139 45.07 7.49 22.16
CA ALA A 139 44.30 6.37 22.67
C ALA A 139 45.01 5.64 23.83
N ALA A 140 46.34 5.53 23.80
CA ALA A 140 47.10 4.85 24.84
C ALA A 140 47.08 5.64 26.14
N ARG A 141 47.26 6.96 26.05
CA ARG A 141 47.15 7.86 27.22
C ARG A 141 45.75 7.83 27.82
N LEU A 142 44.70 7.84 26.98
CA LEU A 142 43.32 7.77 27.44
C LEU A 142 43.01 6.43 28.10
N ALA A 143 43.40 5.32 27.47
CA ALA A 143 43.24 3.97 28.01
C ALA A 143 43.93 3.83 29.37
N GLY A 144 45.16 4.33 29.51
CA GLY A 144 45.92 4.31 30.76
C GLY A 144 45.15 4.94 31.93
N ARG A 145 44.47 6.08 31.71
CA ARG A 145 43.64 6.75 32.73
C ARG A 145 42.42 5.92 33.16
N MET A 146 41.91 5.08 32.27
CA MET A 146 40.70 4.28 32.51
C MET A 146 41.01 2.84 32.97
N SER A 147 42.26 2.38 32.80
CA SER A 147 42.67 0.99 33.08
C SER A 147 42.27 0.46 34.47
N GLY A 148 42.35 1.30 35.51
CA GLY A 148 42.05 0.90 36.90
C GLY A 148 40.56 0.81 37.24
N SER A 149 39.68 1.48 36.50
CA SER A 149 38.23 1.50 36.77
C SER A 149 37.39 0.84 35.67
N HIS A 150 37.88 0.83 34.43
CA HIS A 150 37.17 0.38 33.24
C HIS A 150 38.12 -0.41 32.31
N GLY A 151 38.61 -1.56 32.79
CA GLY A 151 39.57 -2.39 32.05
C GLY A 151 39.11 -2.80 30.65
N ILE A 152 37.83 -3.16 30.48
CA ILE A 152 37.25 -3.51 29.17
C ILE A 152 37.34 -2.33 28.20
N LEU A 153 36.94 -1.13 28.63
CA LEU A 153 36.96 0.07 27.79
C LEU A 153 38.40 0.48 27.46
N SER A 154 39.32 0.37 28.43
CA SER A 154 40.75 0.56 28.19
C SER A 154 41.26 -0.38 27.09
N SER A 155 40.90 -1.66 27.14
CA SER A 155 41.24 -2.65 26.10
C SER A 155 40.61 -2.35 24.74
N THR A 156 39.36 -1.87 24.70
CA THR A 156 38.71 -1.43 23.47
C THR A 156 39.46 -0.26 22.83
N LEU A 157 39.83 0.75 23.62
CA LEU A 157 40.60 1.92 23.16
C LEU A 157 41.98 1.54 22.61
N LEU A 158 42.60 0.48 23.15
CA LEU A 158 43.88 -0.07 22.71
C LEU A 158 43.76 -1.02 21.50
N GLY A 159 42.66 -0.96 20.76
CA GLY A 159 42.51 -1.76 19.54
C GLY A 159 41.85 -3.13 19.74
N GLY A 160 41.18 -3.33 20.87
CA GLY A 160 40.50 -4.59 21.18
C GLY A 160 41.44 -5.70 21.64
N VAL A 161 42.56 -5.35 22.26
CA VAL A 161 43.46 -6.31 22.91
C VAL A 161 43.02 -6.48 24.36
N TYR A 162 42.59 -7.69 24.74
CA TYR A 162 42.06 -8.00 26.09
C TYR A 162 42.94 -9.07 26.77
N PRO A 163 44.08 -8.70 27.38
CA PRO A 163 45.05 -9.67 27.90
C PRO A 163 44.49 -10.59 29.00
N GLY A 164 43.61 -10.04 29.85
CA GLY A 164 42.98 -10.79 30.95
C GLY A 164 41.73 -11.57 30.55
N LEU A 165 41.29 -11.48 29.29
CA LEU A 165 40.05 -12.08 28.84
C LEU A 165 40.35 -13.32 28.01
N THR A 166 40.52 -14.44 28.71
CA THR A 166 40.82 -15.74 28.14
C THR A 166 39.81 -16.79 28.63
N GLN A 167 39.75 -17.90 27.90
CA GLN A 167 38.96 -19.08 28.24
C GLN A 167 39.78 -20.32 27.94
N THR A 168 39.51 -21.42 28.64
CA THR A 168 40.15 -22.71 28.35
C THR A 168 39.23 -23.53 27.46
N VAL A 169 39.74 -23.94 26.29
CA VAL A 169 39.01 -24.78 25.33
C VAL A 169 39.82 -26.04 25.06
N LEU A 170 39.14 -27.18 24.90
CA LEU A 170 39.78 -28.43 24.48
C LEU A 170 40.03 -28.37 22.96
N LEU A 171 41.28 -28.16 22.57
CA LEU A 171 41.71 -28.26 21.17
C LEU A 171 42.45 -29.58 20.99
N HIS A 172 41.97 -30.43 20.08
CA HIS A 172 42.52 -31.79 19.88
C HIS A 172 42.60 -32.61 21.19
N GLY A 173 41.62 -32.44 22.08
CA GLY A 173 41.58 -33.13 23.37
C GLY A 173 42.52 -32.58 24.45
N GLN A 174 43.23 -31.46 24.18
CA GLN A 174 44.13 -30.83 25.15
C GLN A 174 43.58 -29.47 25.61
N PRO A 175 43.57 -29.19 26.93
CA PRO A 175 43.12 -27.90 27.46
C PRO A 175 44.10 -26.80 27.05
N THR A 176 43.62 -25.88 26.22
CA THR A 176 44.41 -24.76 25.69
C THR A 176 43.75 -23.44 26.08
N THR A 177 44.53 -22.50 26.61
CA THR A 177 44.04 -21.16 26.95
C THR A 177 44.03 -20.29 25.70
N VAL A 178 42.88 -19.75 25.35
CA VAL A 178 42.63 -18.95 24.15
C VAL A 178 41.90 -17.65 24.51
N PRO A 179 41.92 -16.60 23.68
CA PRO A 179 41.17 -15.38 23.97
C PRO A 179 39.66 -15.66 24.10
N ALA A 180 38.98 -14.89 24.95
CA ALA A 180 37.53 -14.91 25.09
C ALA A 180 36.90 -13.61 24.55
N PHE A 181 35.62 -13.70 24.18
CA PHE A 181 34.84 -12.53 23.78
C PHE A 181 34.51 -11.67 25.00
N ALA A 182 34.52 -10.36 24.82
CA ALA A 182 33.95 -9.46 25.82
C ALA A 182 32.43 -9.57 25.76
N SER A 183 31.76 -9.46 26.91
CA SER A 183 30.31 -9.61 27.00
C SER A 183 29.57 -8.62 26.09
N TRP A 184 30.10 -7.41 25.94
CA TRP A 184 29.53 -6.40 25.05
C TRP A 184 29.69 -6.76 23.56
N GLU A 185 30.74 -7.47 23.17
CA GLU A 185 30.95 -7.90 21.78
C GLU A 185 29.92 -8.95 21.38
N LEU A 186 29.62 -9.89 22.29
CA LEU A 186 28.54 -10.87 22.08
C LEU A 186 27.17 -10.21 22.12
N LEU A 187 26.93 -9.26 23.04
CA LEU A 187 25.67 -8.51 23.09
C LEU A 187 25.44 -7.71 21.80
N ALA A 188 26.46 -7.01 21.31
CA ALA A 188 26.41 -6.28 20.05
C ALA A 188 26.27 -7.24 18.86
N GLY A 189 26.97 -8.39 18.87
CA GLY A 189 26.80 -9.45 17.88
C GLY A 189 25.37 -9.98 17.82
N ARG A 190 24.73 -10.20 18.97
CA ARG A 190 23.30 -10.58 19.07
C ARG A 190 22.39 -9.49 18.54
N ALA A 191 22.63 -8.23 18.89
CA ALA A 191 21.86 -7.11 18.38
C ALA A 191 22.00 -6.97 16.85
N ILE A 192 23.21 -7.17 16.31
CA ILE A 192 23.43 -7.16 14.86
C ILE A 192 22.65 -8.31 14.20
N TYR A 193 22.80 -9.52 14.73
CA TYR A 193 22.21 -10.72 14.14
C TYR A 193 20.67 -10.75 14.21
N HIS A 194 20.09 -10.48 15.39
CA HIS A 194 18.64 -10.61 15.60
C HIS A 194 17.84 -9.35 15.26
N LEU A 195 18.47 -8.15 15.30
CA LEU A 195 17.75 -6.90 15.10
C LEU A 195 18.23 -6.18 13.83
N LEU A 196 19.52 -5.86 13.73
CA LEU A 196 20.02 -5.02 12.63
C LEU A 196 19.85 -5.69 11.26
N ILE A 197 20.28 -6.95 11.13
CA ILE A 197 20.22 -7.67 9.84
C ILE A 197 18.76 -7.80 9.38
N PRO A 198 17.82 -8.36 10.16
CA PRO A 198 16.42 -8.39 9.76
C PRO A 198 15.87 -7.00 9.45
N THR A 199 16.16 -5.98 10.25
CA THR A 199 15.70 -4.61 9.97
C THR A 199 16.19 -4.12 8.61
N LEU A 200 17.48 -4.30 8.30
CA LEU A 200 18.04 -3.93 7.01
C LEU A 200 17.41 -4.72 5.85
N GLN A 201 17.13 -6.02 6.05
CA GLN A 201 16.44 -6.83 5.05
C GLN A 201 15.03 -6.30 4.76
N PHE A 202 14.23 -6.04 5.81
CA PHE A 202 12.87 -5.52 5.66
C PHE A 202 12.86 -4.11 5.04
N VAL A 203 13.71 -3.19 5.52
CA VAL A 203 13.81 -1.83 4.96
C VAL A 203 14.22 -1.89 3.49
N THR A 204 15.21 -2.70 3.14
CA THR A 204 15.65 -2.85 1.75
C THR A 204 14.54 -3.45 0.88
N ALA A 205 13.81 -4.44 1.38
CA ALA A 205 12.69 -5.04 0.65
C ALA A 205 11.56 -4.04 0.42
N ILE A 206 11.21 -3.23 1.42
CA ILE A 206 10.24 -2.14 1.29
C ILE A 206 10.69 -1.15 0.20
N CYS A 207 11.96 -0.74 0.21
CA CYS A 207 12.49 0.15 -0.82
C CYS A 207 12.42 -0.47 -2.23
N ILE A 208 12.71 -1.77 -2.36
CA ILE A 208 12.58 -2.50 -3.64
C ILE A 208 11.13 -2.49 -4.10
N VAL A 209 10.18 -2.87 -3.23
CA VAL A 209 8.74 -2.93 -3.58
C VAL A 209 8.20 -1.56 -3.95
N ASP A 210 8.45 -0.51 -3.14
CA ASP A 210 8.00 0.86 -3.43
C ASP A 210 8.55 1.36 -4.77
N THR A 211 9.82 1.07 -5.06
CA THR A 211 10.45 1.45 -6.33
C THR A 211 9.82 0.69 -7.50
N TRP A 212 9.72 -0.63 -7.37
CA TRP A 212 9.17 -1.51 -8.40
C TRP A 212 7.73 -1.12 -8.75
N GLN A 213 6.86 -1.03 -7.73
CA GLN A 213 5.46 -0.72 -7.93
C GLN A 213 5.27 0.70 -8.46
N TYR A 214 5.98 1.71 -7.94
CA TYR A 214 5.87 3.07 -8.45
C TYR A 214 6.13 3.15 -9.96
N PHE A 215 7.25 2.59 -10.43
CA PHE A 215 7.65 2.73 -11.83
C PHE A 215 6.72 1.96 -12.77
N ILE A 216 6.30 0.75 -12.39
CA ILE A 216 5.36 -0.04 -13.21
C ILE A 216 3.97 0.61 -13.20
N HIS A 217 3.49 1.03 -12.03
CA HIS A 217 2.19 1.71 -11.90
C HIS A 217 2.14 2.97 -12.75
N ARG A 218 3.16 3.84 -12.63
CA ARG A 218 3.29 5.02 -13.47
C ARG A 218 3.36 4.66 -14.96
N ALA A 219 4.15 3.66 -15.34
CA ALA A 219 4.22 3.23 -16.74
C ALA A 219 2.86 2.78 -17.27
N MET A 220 2.07 2.06 -16.47
CA MET A 220 0.72 1.64 -16.82
C MET A 220 -0.23 2.80 -17.02
N HIS A 221 -0.11 3.89 -16.27
CA HIS A 221 -0.92 5.11 -16.46
C HIS A 221 -0.47 5.98 -17.63
N MET A 222 0.85 6.06 -17.86
CA MET A 222 1.42 6.95 -18.87
C MET A 222 1.38 6.34 -20.28
N ASN A 223 1.33 5.01 -20.37
CA ASN A 223 1.17 4.29 -21.63
C ASN A 223 -0.30 3.94 -21.89
N LYS A 224 -0.86 4.46 -22.99
CA LYS A 224 -2.27 4.24 -23.36
C LYS A 224 -2.64 2.76 -23.49
N TYR A 225 -1.77 1.93 -24.06
CA TYR A 225 -2.03 0.50 -24.24
C TYR A 225 -2.06 -0.22 -22.89
N LEU A 226 -1.04 -0.01 -22.06
CA LEU A 226 -0.97 -0.62 -20.72
C LEU A 226 -2.16 -0.19 -19.85
N TYR A 227 -2.55 1.09 -19.91
CA TYR A 227 -3.75 1.56 -19.21
C TYR A 227 -5.00 0.84 -19.73
N THR A 228 -5.30 0.97 -21.03
CA THR A 228 -6.59 0.50 -21.56
C THR A 228 -6.75 -1.02 -21.54
N ALA A 229 -5.67 -1.78 -21.77
CA ALA A 229 -5.74 -3.24 -21.81
C ALA A 229 -5.62 -3.90 -20.44
N ILE A 230 -4.87 -3.28 -19.51
CA ILE A 230 -4.48 -3.92 -18.25
C ILE A 230 -5.04 -3.13 -17.07
N HIS A 231 -4.49 -1.94 -16.81
CA HIS A 231 -4.69 -1.23 -15.55
C HIS A 231 -6.07 -0.56 -15.41
N SER A 232 -6.76 -0.29 -16.51
CA SER A 232 -8.12 0.24 -16.50
C SER A 232 -9.12 -0.71 -15.83
N ARG A 233 -8.79 -2.00 -15.69
CA ARG A 233 -9.60 -2.95 -14.93
C ARG A 233 -9.64 -2.56 -13.46
N HIS A 234 -8.49 -2.29 -12.86
CA HIS A 234 -8.36 -1.84 -11.47
C HIS A 234 -9.17 -0.56 -11.22
N HIS A 235 -9.00 0.43 -12.11
CA HIS A 235 -9.74 1.70 -12.09
C HIS A 235 -11.23 1.62 -12.43
N ARG A 236 -11.81 0.42 -12.64
CA ARG A 236 -13.28 0.27 -12.61
C ARG A 236 -13.83 0.41 -11.20
N LEU A 237 -12.99 0.25 -10.17
CA LEU A 237 -13.30 0.57 -8.78
C LEU A 237 -12.93 2.03 -8.46
N TYR A 238 -13.72 2.98 -8.98
CA TYR A 238 -13.57 4.41 -8.69
C TYR A 238 -13.68 4.77 -7.21
N VAL A 239 -14.42 3.96 -6.45
CA VAL A 239 -14.56 4.04 -5.01
C VAL A 239 -13.97 2.75 -4.46
N PRO A 240 -12.69 2.77 -4.05
CA PRO A 240 -12.02 1.61 -3.49
C PRO A 240 -12.73 1.11 -2.22
N TYR A 241 -12.65 -0.20 -2.01
CA TYR A 241 -13.06 -0.87 -0.78
C TYR A 241 -12.12 -2.06 -0.52
N ALA A 242 -12.02 -2.47 0.75
CA ALA A 242 -10.95 -3.33 1.25
C ALA A 242 -10.71 -4.62 0.44
N TYR A 243 -11.73 -5.46 0.23
CA TYR A 243 -11.57 -6.71 -0.54
C TYR A 243 -11.42 -6.50 -2.06
N GLY A 244 -11.49 -5.25 -2.54
CA GLY A 244 -11.20 -4.85 -3.91
C GLY A 244 -9.72 -4.52 -4.15
N ALA A 245 -8.86 -4.60 -3.12
CA ALA A 245 -7.46 -4.21 -3.22
C ALA A 245 -6.67 -5.01 -4.26
N LEU A 246 -7.00 -6.30 -4.47
CA LEU A 246 -6.41 -7.15 -5.51
C LEU A 246 -7.29 -7.26 -6.77
N TYR A 247 -8.24 -6.36 -6.96
CA TYR A 247 -9.01 -6.30 -8.20
C TYR A 247 -8.18 -5.66 -9.30
N ASN A 248 -7.39 -6.47 -9.99
CA ASN A 248 -6.56 -6.03 -11.10
C ASN A 248 -6.50 -7.11 -12.20
N HIS A 249 -5.92 -6.76 -13.35
CA HIS A 249 -5.76 -7.74 -14.41
C HIS A 249 -4.73 -8.83 -14.00
N PRO A 250 -4.90 -10.12 -14.35
CA PRO A 250 -3.98 -11.21 -13.96
C PRO A 250 -2.50 -10.90 -14.18
N VAL A 251 -2.18 -10.37 -15.38
CA VAL A 251 -0.82 -9.94 -15.74
C VAL A 251 -0.31 -8.82 -14.84
N GLU A 252 -1.17 -7.85 -14.51
CA GLU A 252 -0.78 -6.76 -13.61
C GLU A 252 -0.53 -7.26 -12.20
N GLY A 253 -1.44 -8.03 -11.61
CA GLY A 253 -1.22 -8.53 -10.24
C GLY A 253 -0.04 -9.49 -10.14
N PHE A 254 0.29 -10.22 -11.21
CA PHE A 254 1.54 -10.96 -11.26
C PHE A 254 2.76 -10.03 -11.30
N PHE A 255 2.85 -9.11 -12.26
CA PHE A 255 4.04 -8.28 -12.46
C PHE A 255 4.24 -7.21 -11.38
N LEU A 256 3.17 -6.52 -10.99
CA LEU A 256 3.22 -5.41 -10.03
C LEU A 256 3.26 -5.93 -8.60
N ASP A 257 2.34 -6.82 -8.22
CA ASP A 257 2.23 -7.27 -6.83
C ASP A 257 3.18 -8.43 -6.53
N THR A 258 3.03 -9.53 -7.27
CA THR A 258 3.63 -10.82 -6.90
C THR A 258 5.13 -10.87 -7.19
N LEU A 259 5.53 -10.49 -8.40
CA LEU A 259 6.92 -10.56 -8.84
C LEU A 259 7.80 -9.53 -8.11
N GLY A 260 7.29 -8.31 -7.91
CA GLY A 260 8.02 -7.27 -7.16
C GLY A 260 8.32 -7.70 -5.72
N ALA A 261 7.34 -8.25 -5.02
CA ALA A 261 7.51 -8.77 -3.67
C ALA A 261 8.43 -10.00 -3.64
N GLY A 262 8.30 -10.92 -4.60
CA GLY A 262 9.17 -12.09 -4.72
C GLY A 262 10.63 -11.73 -4.98
N LEU A 263 10.91 -10.73 -5.83
CA LEU A 263 12.27 -10.22 -6.05
C LEU A 263 12.83 -9.57 -4.78
N ALA A 264 12.03 -8.79 -4.06
CA ALA A 264 12.44 -8.20 -2.79
C ALA A 264 12.84 -9.27 -1.76
N TYR A 265 12.06 -10.35 -1.67
CA TYR A 265 12.38 -11.53 -0.85
C TYR A 265 13.74 -12.14 -1.21
N LEU A 266 13.93 -12.49 -2.49
CA LEU A 266 15.15 -13.15 -2.96
C LEU A 266 16.40 -12.26 -2.81
N ILE A 267 16.31 -10.99 -3.19
CA ILE A 267 17.45 -10.05 -3.14
C ILE A 267 17.91 -9.79 -1.72
N THR A 268 16.98 -9.72 -0.77
CA THR A 268 17.31 -9.44 0.64
C THR A 268 17.75 -10.68 1.41
N GLY A 269 17.63 -11.87 0.82
CA GLY A 269 18.01 -13.13 1.46
C GLY A 269 17.23 -13.39 2.74
N MET A 270 15.97 -12.95 2.78
CA MET A 270 15.08 -13.25 3.90
C MET A 270 14.88 -14.77 4.03
N THR A 271 14.73 -15.23 5.26
CA THR A 271 14.27 -16.59 5.54
C THR A 271 12.79 -16.74 5.22
N CYS A 272 12.31 -17.98 5.04
CA CYS A 272 10.89 -18.29 4.88
C CYS A 272 10.02 -17.68 6.01
N ARG A 273 10.48 -17.71 7.27
CA ARG A 273 9.73 -17.10 8.40
C ARG A 273 9.73 -15.57 8.38
N GLN A 274 10.80 -14.94 7.92
CA GLN A 274 10.82 -13.49 7.74
C GLN A 274 9.88 -13.08 6.58
N SER A 275 9.83 -13.87 5.51
CA SER A 275 8.95 -13.59 4.37
C SER A 275 7.47 -13.72 4.72
N MET A 276 7.11 -14.64 5.63
CA MET A 276 5.75 -14.69 6.20
C MET A 276 5.33 -13.35 6.78
N TRP A 277 6.18 -12.72 7.61
CA TRP A 277 5.90 -11.39 8.16
C TRP A 277 5.86 -10.32 7.08
N PHE A 278 6.86 -10.30 6.20
CA PHE A 278 6.97 -9.29 5.14
C PHE A 278 5.77 -9.29 4.19
N PHE A 279 5.41 -10.46 3.65
CA PHE A 279 4.28 -10.59 2.73
C PHE A 279 2.95 -10.32 3.42
N THR A 280 2.75 -10.84 4.64
CA THR A 280 1.53 -10.59 5.43
C THR A 280 1.32 -9.09 5.67
N MET A 281 2.35 -8.40 6.15
CA MET A 281 2.25 -6.96 6.43
C MET A 281 2.05 -6.15 5.15
N THR A 282 2.70 -6.52 4.05
CA THR A 282 2.49 -5.89 2.73
C THR A 282 1.05 -6.08 2.26
N THR A 283 0.49 -7.28 2.40
CA THR A 283 -0.91 -7.56 2.04
C THR A 283 -1.90 -6.79 2.89
N ILE A 284 -1.71 -6.74 4.22
CA ILE A 284 -2.55 -5.93 5.10
C ILE A 284 -2.45 -4.46 4.69
N LYS A 285 -1.25 -3.96 4.36
CA LYS A 285 -1.06 -2.59 3.89
C LYS A 285 -1.79 -2.31 2.58
N THR A 286 -1.71 -3.21 1.61
CA THR A 286 -2.45 -3.08 0.34
C THR A 286 -3.96 -3.02 0.57
N VAL A 287 -4.49 -3.84 1.50
CA VAL A 287 -5.91 -3.78 1.88
C VAL A 287 -6.27 -2.47 2.58
N ASP A 288 -5.43 -1.99 3.51
CA ASP A 288 -5.61 -0.71 4.20
C ASP A 288 -5.64 0.47 3.21
N ASP A 289 -4.76 0.50 2.22
CA ASP A 289 -4.73 1.53 1.17
C ASP A 289 -6.01 1.59 0.31
N HIS A 290 -6.80 0.52 0.32
CA HIS A 290 -8.05 0.42 -0.41
C HIS A 290 -9.27 0.39 0.52
N CYS A 291 -9.10 0.50 1.84
CA CYS A 291 -10.15 0.13 2.78
C CYS A 291 -11.37 1.06 2.73
N GLY A 292 -11.22 2.26 2.16
CA GLY A 292 -12.28 3.27 2.07
C GLY A 292 -12.49 4.07 3.37
N TYR A 293 -11.60 3.90 4.35
CA TYR A 293 -11.62 4.57 5.65
C TYR A 293 -10.31 5.32 5.92
N ALA A 294 -10.44 6.52 6.49
CA ALA A 294 -9.33 7.29 7.03
C ALA A 294 -9.48 7.37 8.55
N PHE A 295 -8.92 6.37 9.24
CA PHE A 295 -9.00 6.29 10.70
C PHE A 295 -7.89 7.09 11.36
N PRO A 296 -8.20 7.95 12.35
CA PRO A 296 -7.17 8.76 13.01
C PRO A 296 -6.25 7.93 13.94
N TRP A 297 -6.57 6.66 14.19
CA TRP A 297 -5.77 5.74 15.00
C TRP A 297 -5.16 4.58 14.22
N ASP A 298 -5.29 4.55 12.88
CA ASP A 298 -4.69 3.47 12.09
C ASP A 298 -3.16 3.64 12.02
N PRO A 299 -2.37 2.73 12.61
CA PRO A 299 -0.92 2.87 12.63
C PRO A 299 -0.31 2.80 11.22
N LEU A 300 -0.89 2.06 10.27
CA LEU A 300 -0.35 1.93 8.92
C LEU A 300 -0.47 3.23 8.13
N GLN A 301 -1.60 3.93 8.31
CA GLN A 301 -1.85 5.21 7.65
C GLN A 301 -0.97 6.36 8.20
N HIS A 302 -0.45 6.22 9.43
CA HIS A 302 0.47 7.19 10.04
C HIS A 302 1.95 6.85 9.83
N LEU A 303 2.31 5.57 9.82
CA LEU A 303 3.70 5.13 9.66
C LEU A 303 4.19 5.26 8.22
N THR A 304 3.28 5.23 7.26
CA THR A 304 3.62 5.22 5.83
C THR A 304 3.06 6.46 5.13
N GLY A 305 3.71 6.87 4.03
CA GLY A 305 3.32 8.08 3.33
C GLY A 305 2.11 7.90 2.40
N ASN A 306 1.86 6.68 1.94
CA ASN A 306 0.68 6.28 1.17
C ASN A 306 -0.38 5.75 2.13
N ASN A 307 -1.64 6.13 1.94
CA ASN A 307 -2.77 5.68 2.75
C ASN A 307 -4.06 5.68 1.92
N ALA A 308 -5.15 5.24 2.53
CA ALA A 308 -6.46 5.17 1.88
C ALA A 308 -6.88 6.48 1.19
N GLY A 309 -6.68 7.63 1.84
CA GLY A 309 -7.04 8.93 1.23
C GLY A 309 -6.11 9.34 0.08
N TYR A 310 -4.80 9.09 0.21
CA TYR A 310 -3.84 9.39 -0.85
C TYR A 310 -4.08 8.54 -2.10
N HIS A 311 -4.34 7.25 -1.91
CA HIS A 311 -4.64 6.32 -2.97
C HIS A 311 -6.05 6.53 -3.55
N ASP A 312 -7.03 6.91 -2.75
CA ASP A 312 -8.36 7.24 -3.27
C ASP A 312 -8.33 8.38 -4.29
N VAL A 313 -7.56 9.46 -4.00
CA VAL A 313 -7.34 10.57 -4.95
C VAL A 313 -6.88 10.05 -6.31
N HIS A 314 -6.01 9.03 -6.33
CA HIS A 314 -5.52 8.41 -7.56
C HIS A 314 -6.63 7.68 -8.34
N HIS A 315 -7.57 7.01 -7.67
CA HIS A 315 -8.74 6.38 -8.31
C HIS A 315 -9.76 7.39 -8.86
N GLN A 316 -9.71 8.64 -8.42
CA GLN A 316 -10.59 9.67 -8.94
C GLN A 316 -10.18 10.09 -10.37
N SER A 317 -11.18 10.35 -11.23
CA SER A 317 -10.95 10.74 -12.64
C SER A 317 -10.05 11.96 -12.81
N TRP A 318 -10.04 12.85 -11.81
CA TRP A 318 -9.21 14.05 -11.79
C TRP A 318 -7.82 13.82 -11.19
N GLY A 319 -7.59 12.75 -10.44
CA GLY A 319 -6.29 12.41 -9.83
C GLY A 319 -5.58 11.20 -10.48
N ILE A 320 -6.19 10.56 -11.47
CA ILE A 320 -5.71 9.35 -12.17
C ILE A 320 -4.32 9.44 -12.84
N LYS A 321 -3.72 10.62 -12.91
CA LYS A 321 -2.34 10.80 -13.41
C LYS A 321 -1.39 11.33 -12.35
N THR A 322 -1.74 11.15 -11.09
CA THR A 322 -0.98 11.57 -9.92
C THR A 322 -0.99 10.48 -8.87
N ASN A 323 -0.17 10.60 -7.83
CA ASN A 323 -0.17 9.70 -6.68
C ASN A 323 0.08 8.22 -7.06
N PHE A 324 1.15 7.95 -7.82
CA PHE A 324 1.46 6.58 -8.29
C PHE A 324 2.14 5.71 -7.23
N SER A 325 2.66 6.31 -6.15
CA SER A 325 3.37 5.59 -5.09
C SER A 325 2.44 4.65 -4.33
N GLN A 326 2.84 3.37 -4.31
CA GLN A 326 2.25 2.31 -3.51
C GLN A 326 3.33 1.24 -3.24
N PRO A 327 3.23 0.45 -2.15
CA PRO A 327 2.21 0.53 -1.12
C PRO A 327 2.62 1.37 0.10
N PHE A 328 3.92 1.67 0.33
CA PHE A 328 4.36 2.30 1.58
C PHE A 328 4.57 3.81 1.47
N PHE A 329 5.58 4.29 0.75
CA PHE A 329 6.01 5.69 0.83
C PHE A 329 5.79 6.49 -0.46
N THR A 330 5.40 7.76 -0.28
CA THR A 330 5.18 8.73 -1.36
C THR A 330 6.45 9.47 -1.79
N PHE A 331 7.61 8.86 -1.55
CA PHE A 331 8.91 9.45 -1.90
C PHE A 331 9.03 9.68 -3.40
N TRP A 332 8.72 8.67 -4.22
CA TRP A 332 8.87 8.75 -5.67
C TRP A 332 7.93 9.79 -6.30
N ASP A 333 6.69 9.90 -5.81
CA ASP A 333 5.78 10.95 -6.26
C ASP A 333 6.30 12.37 -5.99
N ARG A 334 6.97 12.58 -4.85
CA ARG A 334 7.60 13.86 -4.53
C ARG A 334 8.84 14.11 -5.38
N ALA A 335 9.70 13.09 -5.51
CA ALA A 335 10.96 13.19 -6.25
C ALA A 335 10.74 13.46 -7.75
N LEU A 336 9.69 12.89 -8.33
CA LEU A 336 9.40 12.96 -9.77
C LEU A 336 8.23 13.88 -10.13
N GLY A 337 7.73 14.65 -9.15
CA GLY A 337 6.68 15.65 -9.36
C GLY A 337 5.34 15.07 -9.80
N THR A 338 5.01 13.84 -9.37
CA THR A 338 3.73 13.16 -9.68
C THR A 338 2.75 13.15 -8.51
N LYS A 339 3.07 13.81 -7.39
CA LYS A 339 2.12 14.04 -6.30
C LYS A 339 0.97 14.95 -6.75
N TRP A 340 -0.25 14.66 -6.31
CA TRP A 340 -1.41 15.54 -6.48
C TRP A 340 -1.18 16.89 -5.81
N VAL A 341 -1.43 17.98 -6.55
CA VAL A 341 -1.26 19.37 -6.09
C VAL A 341 -2.53 20.22 -6.22
N GLY A 342 -3.67 19.63 -6.60
CA GLY A 342 -4.88 20.38 -6.93
C GLY A 342 -5.72 20.87 -5.74
N GLY A 343 -5.09 21.09 -4.59
CA GLY A 343 -5.71 21.70 -3.40
C GLY A 343 -6.76 20.84 -2.71
N ASP A 344 -7.66 21.51 -1.98
CA ASP A 344 -8.75 20.87 -1.24
C ASP A 344 -9.72 20.14 -2.20
N VAL A 345 -9.95 18.88 -1.89
CA VAL A 345 -10.77 17.94 -2.65
C VAL A 345 -12.19 17.82 -2.09
N SER A 346 -12.47 18.42 -0.94
CA SER A 346 -13.75 18.31 -0.21
C SER A 346 -14.94 18.71 -1.07
N ALA A 347 -14.86 19.84 -1.79
CA ALA A 347 -15.93 20.28 -2.69
C ALA A 347 -16.19 19.28 -3.84
N ARG A 348 -15.15 18.60 -4.34
CA ARG A 348 -15.28 17.60 -5.41
C ARG A 348 -15.94 16.32 -4.89
N TYR A 349 -15.56 15.88 -3.70
CA TYR A 349 -16.20 14.75 -3.04
C TYR A 349 -17.66 15.05 -2.73
N GLU A 350 -17.98 16.24 -2.22
CA GLU A 350 -19.36 16.62 -1.91
C GLU A 350 -20.24 16.62 -3.16
N LYS A 351 -19.75 17.19 -4.27
CA LYS A 351 -20.44 17.14 -5.56
C LYS A 351 -20.67 15.70 -6.04
N ALA A 352 -19.69 14.82 -5.86
CA ALA A 352 -19.81 13.41 -6.23
C ALA A 352 -20.81 12.66 -5.34
N ARG A 353 -20.84 12.93 -4.03
CA ARG A 353 -21.80 12.40 -3.06
C ARG A 353 -23.23 12.76 -3.43
N ILE A 354 -23.50 14.06 -3.64
CA ILE A 354 -24.83 14.55 -4.03
C ILE A 354 -25.27 13.91 -5.36
N ALA A 355 -24.38 13.84 -6.35
CA ALA A 355 -24.69 13.24 -7.64
C ALA A 355 -25.01 11.74 -7.53
N ALA A 356 -24.24 10.99 -6.74
CA ALA A 356 -24.46 9.57 -6.51
C ALA A 356 -25.76 9.32 -5.73
N GLN A 357 -26.05 10.11 -4.70
CA GLN A 357 -27.29 10.02 -3.94
C GLN A 357 -28.51 10.31 -4.82
N ARG A 358 -28.47 11.39 -5.62
CA ARG A 358 -29.53 11.71 -6.59
C ARG A 358 -29.77 10.55 -7.58
N LYS A 359 -28.72 9.84 -8.00
CA LYS A 359 -28.83 8.67 -8.87
C LYS A 359 -29.43 7.46 -8.13
N ALA A 360 -29.02 7.21 -6.89
CA ALA A 360 -29.62 6.18 -6.04
C ALA A 360 -31.11 6.42 -5.80
N ASP A 361 -31.50 7.65 -5.44
CA ASP A 361 -32.90 8.01 -5.20
C ASP A 361 -33.78 7.90 -6.45
N ARG A 362 -33.22 8.19 -7.63
CA ARG A 362 -33.91 7.98 -8.92
C ARG A 362 -34.20 6.51 -9.18
N ASP A 363 -33.23 5.63 -8.89
CA ASP A 363 -33.38 4.19 -9.11
C ASP A 363 -34.34 3.54 -8.09
N VAL A 364 -34.46 4.13 -6.89
CA VAL A 364 -35.43 3.69 -5.86
C VAL A 364 -36.86 4.10 -6.22
N LYS A 365 -37.11 5.09 -7.09
CA LYS A 365 -38.46 5.41 -7.58
C LYS A 365 -38.90 4.40 -8.66
N PRO A 366 -39.83 3.45 -8.40
CA PRO A 366 -40.39 2.59 -9.43
C PRO A 366 -41.66 3.25 -10.00
N ILE A 367 -41.74 3.39 -11.33
CA ILE A 367 -42.97 3.27 -12.14
C ILE A 367 -44.27 3.85 -11.50
N THR A 368 -44.30 5.15 -11.17
CA THR A 368 -45.56 5.92 -11.08
C THR A 368 -45.60 6.98 -12.19
N GLY A 369 -44.94 6.69 -13.31
CA GLY A 369 -45.02 7.45 -14.55
C GLY A 369 -46.10 6.94 -15.50
N SER A 370 -47.00 6.06 -15.06
CA SER A 370 -48.26 5.86 -15.78
C SER A 370 -49.17 7.04 -15.45
N LEU A 371 -49.50 7.85 -16.46
CA LEU A 371 -50.66 8.74 -16.41
C LEU A 371 -51.84 7.94 -15.83
N ALA A 372 -52.44 8.44 -14.76
CA ALA A 372 -53.55 7.80 -14.04
C ALA A 372 -54.74 7.43 -14.96
N THR A 373 -54.80 7.99 -16.17
CA THR A 373 -55.80 7.72 -17.20
C THR A 373 -55.62 6.44 -18.00
N LYS A 374 -54.54 5.66 -17.81
CA LYS A 374 -54.38 4.34 -18.48
C LYS A 374 -54.53 3.11 -17.57
N SER A 375 -54.87 3.29 -16.29
CA SER A 375 -54.97 2.19 -15.31
C SER A 375 -56.38 1.60 -15.12
N THR A 376 -57.33 1.86 -16.02
CA THR A 376 -58.69 1.29 -15.93
C THR A 376 -58.97 0.13 -16.90
N GLN A 377 -57.99 -0.31 -17.69
CA GLN A 377 -58.15 -1.48 -18.56
C GLN A 377 -56.88 -2.32 -18.62
N ALA A 378 -56.59 -3.05 -17.55
CA ALA A 378 -55.75 -4.26 -17.62
C ALA A 378 -56.32 -5.26 -16.62
N SER A 379 -57.19 -6.13 -17.13
CA SER A 379 -57.76 -7.26 -16.44
C SER A 379 -56.66 -8.22 -15.95
N SER A 380 -56.89 -8.68 -14.73
CA SER A 380 -56.37 -9.88 -14.07
C SER A 380 -55.63 -10.91 -14.95
N ALA A 381 -54.31 -10.99 -14.79
CA ALA A 381 -53.57 -12.26 -14.81
C ALA A 381 -52.18 -12.06 -14.19
N LYS A 382 -51.95 -12.58 -12.97
CA LYS A 382 -50.60 -12.71 -12.40
C LYS A 382 -49.96 -13.97 -12.99
N PRO A 383 -48.83 -13.90 -13.74
CA PRO A 383 -48.33 -15.04 -14.53
C PRO A 383 -47.82 -16.24 -13.72
N TYR A 384 -47.74 -16.13 -12.39
CA TYR A 384 -47.19 -17.16 -11.49
C TYR A 384 -48.07 -17.43 -10.26
N ALA A 385 -49.38 -17.15 -10.36
CA ALA A 385 -50.30 -17.36 -9.23
C ALA A 385 -50.37 -18.83 -8.78
N ASN A 386 -50.20 -19.79 -9.70
CA ASN A 386 -50.27 -21.22 -9.38
C ASN A 386 -49.01 -21.75 -8.69
N GLU A 387 -47.83 -21.20 -8.97
CA GLU A 387 -46.58 -21.66 -8.34
C GLU A 387 -46.46 -21.19 -6.88
N ALA A 388 -47.06 -20.04 -6.54
CA ALA A 388 -47.13 -19.54 -5.17
C ALA A 388 -48.04 -20.38 -4.25
N ILE A 389 -49.02 -21.09 -4.80
CA ILE A 389 -49.96 -21.93 -4.03
C ILE A 389 -49.30 -23.25 -3.61
N HIS A 390 -48.31 -23.74 -4.37
CA HIS A 390 -47.61 -25.00 -4.10
C HIS A 390 -46.25 -24.83 -3.39
N ALA A 391 -45.85 -23.61 -3.05
CA ALA A 391 -44.61 -23.35 -2.33
C ALA A 391 -44.66 -23.92 -0.89
N THR A 392 -43.64 -24.70 -0.52
CA THR A 392 -43.48 -25.25 0.83
C THR A 392 -43.38 -24.14 1.89
N PRO A 393 -43.77 -24.39 3.14
CA PRO A 393 -43.69 -23.40 4.22
C PRO A 393 -42.29 -22.81 4.39
N THR A 394 -41.26 -23.61 4.14
CA THR A 394 -39.84 -23.21 4.17
C THR A 394 -39.47 -22.22 3.07
N ALA A 395 -40.02 -22.38 1.86
CA ALA A 395 -39.80 -21.44 0.74
C ALA A 395 -40.46 -20.08 0.99
N ARG A 396 -41.65 -20.08 1.63
CA ARG A 396 -42.33 -18.85 2.06
C ARG A 396 -41.59 -18.11 3.18
N ALA A 397 -41.01 -18.84 4.13
CA ALA A 397 -40.21 -18.25 5.21
C ALA A 397 -38.91 -17.62 4.68
N ALA A 398 -38.20 -18.31 3.77
CA ALA A 398 -36.95 -17.82 3.19
C ALA A 398 -37.12 -16.51 2.39
N GLN A 399 -38.25 -16.34 1.70
CA GLN A 399 -38.53 -15.14 0.91
C GLN A 399 -38.81 -13.91 1.79
N SER A 400 -39.36 -14.10 3.00
CA SER A 400 -39.62 -13.01 3.95
C SER A 400 -38.38 -12.53 4.71
N ILE A 401 -37.31 -13.33 4.74
CA ILE A 401 -36.07 -13.04 5.47
C ILE A 401 -35.01 -12.41 4.53
N ALA A 402 -35.16 -12.54 3.21
CA ALA A 402 -34.15 -12.14 2.22
C ALA A 402 -34.31 -10.74 1.61
N GLU A 403 -35.23 -9.89 2.11
CA GLU A 403 -35.31 -8.49 1.69
C GLU A 403 -34.70 -7.55 2.75
N PRO A 404 -33.47 -7.03 2.54
CA PRO A 404 -32.97 -5.94 3.37
C PRO A 404 -33.78 -4.67 3.10
N ARG A 405 -34.66 -4.30 4.04
CA ARG A 405 -35.37 -3.01 4.05
C ARG A 405 -34.44 -1.92 4.58
N VAL A 406 -33.89 -1.11 3.67
CA VAL A 406 -33.41 0.23 4.03
C VAL A 406 -34.65 1.10 4.32
N PRO A 407 -34.79 1.71 5.51
CA PRO A 407 -35.92 2.59 5.80
C PRO A 407 -35.94 3.76 4.81
N ALA A 408 -37.07 3.96 4.14
CA ALA A 408 -37.26 5.07 3.22
C ALA A 408 -36.99 6.41 3.95
N GLY A 409 -36.08 7.22 3.42
CA GLY A 409 -35.71 8.52 3.99
C GLY A 409 -34.47 8.53 4.89
N LYS A 410 -33.88 7.38 5.25
CA LYS A 410 -32.63 7.33 6.05
C LYS A 410 -31.48 8.08 5.37
N ALA A 411 -31.35 7.92 4.05
CA ALA A 411 -30.32 8.63 3.26
C ALA A 411 -30.56 10.16 3.18
N ALA A 412 -31.83 10.59 3.13
CA ALA A 412 -32.18 12.01 3.15
C ALA A 412 -31.94 12.65 4.53
N GLN A 413 -32.24 11.92 5.60
CA GLN A 413 -31.93 12.35 6.98
C GLN A 413 -30.42 12.37 7.25
N GLN A 414 -29.66 11.44 6.68
CA GLN A 414 -28.20 11.42 6.76
C GLN A 414 -27.59 12.61 5.99
N ALA A 415 -28.08 12.92 4.79
CA ALA A 415 -27.64 14.09 4.02
C ALA A 415 -27.94 15.42 4.73
N LEU A 416 -29.09 15.51 5.41
CA LEU A 416 -29.43 16.67 6.25
C LEU A 416 -28.53 16.76 7.49
N GLY A 417 -28.21 15.62 8.14
CA GLY A 417 -27.28 15.56 9.27
C GLY A 417 -25.86 16.00 8.90
N SER A 418 -25.36 15.59 7.73
CA SER A 418 -24.06 16.03 7.21
C SER A 418 -24.06 17.51 6.82
N ARG A 419 -25.16 18.02 6.24
CA ARG A 419 -25.31 19.46 5.96
C ARG A 419 -25.32 20.29 7.24
N GLN A 420 -25.94 19.78 8.30
CA GLN A 420 -25.97 20.43 9.62
C GLN A 420 -24.60 20.43 10.29
N SER A 421 -23.83 19.34 10.22
CA SER A 421 -22.50 19.27 10.84
C SER A 421 -21.49 20.23 10.20
N ILE A 422 -21.67 20.60 8.93
CA ILE A 422 -20.86 21.59 8.21
C ILE A 422 -21.28 23.02 8.59
N LEU A 423 -22.56 23.26 8.87
CA LEU A 423 -23.04 24.54 9.38
C LEU A 423 -22.59 24.80 10.83
N ASP A 424 -22.39 23.73 11.59
CA ASP A 424 -21.93 23.79 13.00
C ASP A 424 -20.41 23.94 13.14
N ASP A 425 -19.64 23.75 12.05
CA ASP A 425 -18.19 23.97 12.02
C ASP A 425 -17.85 25.47 11.96
N ARG A 426 -17.80 26.10 13.13
CA ARG A 426 -17.46 27.52 13.30
C ARG A 426 -15.97 27.84 13.08
N HIS A 427 -15.11 26.83 12.87
CA HIS A 427 -13.66 27.04 12.72
C HIS A 427 -13.19 27.09 11.26
N GLY A 428 -13.96 26.56 10.31
CA GLY A 428 -13.71 26.68 8.87
C GLY A 428 -14.62 27.73 8.24
N GLY A 429 -14.16 28.98 8.12
CA GLY A 429 -14.94 30.15 7.65
C GLY A 429 -15.39 30.15 6.18
N GLY A 430 -15.94 29.05 5.65
CA GLY A 430 -16.38 28.89 4.26
C GLY A 430 -17.84 28.45 4.07
N GLY A 431 -18.58 28.10 5.13
CA GLY A 431 -19.93 27.53 5.00
C GLY A 431 -20.94 28.40 4.23
N ILE A 432 -20.86 29.72 4.37
CA ILE A 432 -21.81 30.65 3.72
C ILE A 432 -21.39 30.97 2.27
N SER A 433 -20.09 31.05 1.98
CA SER A 433 -19.60 31.29 0.61
C SER A 433 -19.86 30.09 -0.31
N VAL A 434 -19.80 28.87 0.25
CA VAL A 434 -20.11 27.63 -0.47
C VAL A 434 -21.59 27.56 -0.88
N LEU A 435 -22.51 28.01 -0.03
CA LEU A 435 -23.96 28.07 -0.34
C LEU A 435 -24.30 29.15 -1.39
N ALA A 436 -23.55 30.25 -1.40
CA ALA A 436 -23.71 31.31 -2.41
C ALA A 436 -23.21 30.85 -3.80
N GLU A 437 -22.11 30.10 -3.84
CA GLU A 437 -21.58 29.50 -5.08
C GLU A 437 -22.49 28.37 -5.60
N GLU A 438 -23.10 27.58 -4.70
CA GLU A 438 -24.14 26.57 -4.98
C GLU A 438 -25.34 27.18 -5.72
N THR A 439 -25.87 28.29 -5.22
CA THR A 439 -27.04 28.96 -5.82
C THR A 439 -26.73 29.52 -7.21
N ALA A 440 -25.51 30.03 -7.41
CA ALA A 440 -25.08 30.59 -8.68
C ALA A 440 -24.81 29.52 -9.75
N GLU A 441 -24.30 28.34 -9.38
CA GLU A 441 -24.09 27.22 -10.31
C GLU A 441 -25.39 26.49 -10.68
N GLU A 442 -26.34 26.33 -9.74
CA GLU A 442 -27.64 25.70 -10.05
C GLU A 442 -28.43 26.51 -11.10
N ALA A 443 -28.37 27.84 -11.03
CA ALA A 443 -28.96 28.72 -12.05
C ALA A 443 -28.33 28.51 -13.44
N ARG A 444 -27.01 28.27 -13.52
CA ARG A 444 -26.29 28.01 -14.77
C ARG A 444 -26.59 26.63 -15.34
N ALA A 445 -26.72 25.62 -14.49
CA ALA A 445 -27.04 24.24 -14.91
C ALA A 445 -28.47 24.13 -15.45
N GLN A 446 -29.43 24.85 -14.87
CA GLN A 446 -30.82 24.89 -15.36
C GLN A 446 -30.92 25.56 -16.74
N GLN A 447 -30.13 26.61 -17.00
CA GLN A 447 -30.06 27.23 -18.33
C GLN A 447 -29.49 26.31 -19.42
N GLN A 448 -28.56 25.40 -19.08
CA GLN A 448 -27.99 24.45 -20.04
C GLN A 448 -28.93 23.29 -20.37
N GLN A 449 -29.81 22.88 -19.45
CA GLN A 449 -30.78 21.80 -19.70
C GLN A 449 -31.95 22.20 -20.60
N GLN A 450 -32.21 23.50 -20.82
CA GLN A 450 -33.28 23.99 -21.68
C GLN A 450 -32.91 24.11 -23.17
N LYS A 451 -31.68 23.77 -23.59
CA LYS A 451 -31.31 23.78 -25.02
C LYS A 451 -31.64 22.44 -25.70
N PRO A 452 -32.49 22.42 -26.75
CA PRO A 452 -32.85 21.18 -27.43
C PRO A 452 -31.67 20.57 -28.22
N ARG A 453 -31.46 19.26 -28.07
CA ARG A 453 -30.41 18.48 -28.77
C ARG A 453 -30.76 18.32 -30.25
N ARG A 454 -29.92 18.83 -31.16
CA ARG A 454 -30.01 18.59 -32.62
C ARG A 454 -29.69 17.12 -32.95
N SER A 455 -30.54 16.46 -33.74
CA SER A 455 -30.34 15.08 -34.20
C SER A 455 -29.37 15.01 -35.40
N LEU A 456 -28.54 13.96 -35.43
CA LEU A 456 -27.60 13.67 -36.51
C LEU A 456 -28.31 12.89 -37.63
N ARG A 457 -28.40 13.48 -38.83
CA ARG A 457 -28.96 12.84 -40.03
C ARG A 457 -27.87 12.10 -40.81
N LYS A 458 -28.19 10.85 -41.17
CA LYS A 458 -27.52 9.88 -42.07
C LYS A 458 -26.74 10.55 -43.22
N ARG A 459 -25.44 10.22 -43.39
CA ARG A 459 -24.60 10.69 -44.50
C ARG A 459 -24.32 9.52 -45.45
N THR A 460 -24.93 9.56 -46.63
CA THR A 460 -24.61 8.73 -47.79
C THR A 460 -23.35 9.25 -48.48
N THR A 461 -22.63 8.33 -49.11
CA THR A 461 -21.37 8.48 -49.84
C THR A 461 -21.53 9.21 -51.17
N SER A 462 -20.69 10.20 -51.45
CA SER A 462 -20.11 10.44 -52.79
C SER A 462 -18.85 11.30 -52.71
N SER A 463 -17.96 11.01 -53.65
CA SER A 463 -16.59 11.47 -53.89
C SER A 463 -16.43 12.96 -54.17
N GLY A 464 -15.32 13.56 -53.71
CA GLY A 464 -14.81 14.84 -54.20
C GLY A 464 -13.78 15.46 -53.24
N LEU A 465 -12.52 15.52 -53.66
CA LEU A 465 -11.43 16.21 -52.96
C LEU A 465 -11.77 17.70 -52.75
N GLY A 466 -11.43 18.24 -51.58
CA GLY A 466 -11.55 19.68 -51.29
C GLY A 466 -10.73 20.08 -50.05
N LEU A 467 -9.48 20.48 -50.28
CA LEU A 467 -8.60 21.17 -49.33
C LEU A 467 -9.22 22.52 -48.93
N LYS A 468 -9.88 22.58 -47.76
CA LYS A 468 -10.21 23.87 -47.10
C LYS A 468 -10.37 23.82 -45.57
N GLY A 469 -10.19 22.66 -44.94
CA GLY A 469 -10.39 22.49 -43.49
C GLY A 469 -9.14 22.54 -42.61
N PHE A 470 -7.95 22.75 -43.20
CA PHE A 470 -6.67 22.68 -42.47
C PHE A 470 -6.08 24.05 -42.09
N ALA A 471 -6.60 25.15 -42.65
CA ALA A 471 -6.10 26.50 -42.37
C ALA A 471 -6.67 27.12 -41.07
N ASP A 472 -7.85 26.70 -40.62
CA ASP A 472 -8.49 27.28 -39.42
C ASP A 472 -8.05 26.65 -38.10
N ARG A 473 -7.20 25.61 -38.11
CA ARG A 473 -6.74 24.91 -36.89
C ARG A 473 -5.36 25.29 -36.38
N VAL A 474 -4.72 26.29 -36.98
CA VAL A 474 -3.37 26.75 -36.57
C VAL A 474 -3.38 28.18 -36.02
N GLY A 475 -4.53 28.88 -36.01
CA GLY A 475 -4.62 30.29 -35.60
C GLY A 475 -4.86 30.58 -34.11
N GLU A 476 -5.22 29.60 -33.28
CA GLU A 476 -5.73 29.87 -31.91
C GLU A 476 -4.79 29.46 -30.75
N SER A 477 -3.54 29.04 -31.00
CA SER A 477 -2.61 28.60 -29.92
C SER A 477 -1.44 29.54 -29.63
N LEU A 478 -1.60 30.85 -29.79
CA LEU A 478 -0.58 31.82 -29.39
C LEU A 478 -1.24 33.01 -28.70
N HIS A 479 -1.43 32.94 -27.38
CA HIS A 479 -1.47 34.08 -26.45
C HIS A 479 -1.25 33.54 -25.01
N GLY A 480 -0.02 33.12 -24.71
CA GLY A 480 0.43 32.88 -23.34
C GLY A 480 0.92 34.20 -22.73
N LYS A 481 0.20 34.72 -21.73
CA LYS A 481 0.65 35.82 -20.87
C LYS A 481 1.81 35.34 -20.00
N SER A 482 2.97 35.98 -20.08
CA SER A 482 4.04 35.87 -19.09
C SER A 482 4.25 37.20 -18.36
N SER A 483 4.37 37.09 -17.04
CA SER A 483 4.93 38.04 -16.09
C SER A 483 5.51 37.15 -14.99
N GLY A 484 6.75 37.21 -14.54
CA GLY A 484 7.93 38.02 -14.74
C GLY A 484 8.88 37.66 -13.58
N VAL A 485 10.11 38.18 -13.61
CA VAL A 485 11.15 38.14 -12.55
C VAL A 485 12.08 36.92 -12.57
N LEU A 486 13.29 37.12 -13.12
CA LEU A 486 14.54 37.21 -12.36
C LEU A 486 15.65 37.73 -13.29
N GLY A 487 16.29 38.82 -12.88
CA GLY A 487 17.46 39.39 -13.55
C GLY A 487 18.75 38.76 -13.09
N VAL A 488 19.79 38.83 -13.93
CA VAL A 488 21.20 38.95 -13.53
C VAL A 488 21.92 39.79 -14.58
N ASP A 489 22.65 40.79 -14.10
CA ASP A 489 23.54 41.69 -14.82
C ASP A 489 24.67 40.99 -15.58
N SER A 490 25.10 41.65 -16.67
CA SER A 490 26.48 42.17 -16.89
C SER A 490 27.00 41.96 -18.31
N GLY A 491 27.63 43.01 -18.88
CA GLY A 491 28.66 42.83 -19.92
C GLY A 491 28.52 43.66 -21.20
N ARG A 492 28.71 44.97 -21.09
CA ARG A 492 29.38 45.90 -22.03
C ARG A 492 29.85 45.38 -23.41
N SER A 493 29.33 46.04 -24.45
CA SER A 493 30.02 46.75 -25.55
C SER A 493 31.24 46.12 -26.24
N TYR A 494 31.21 46.03 -27.58
CA TYR A 494 32.03 46.84 -28.50
C TYR A 494 31.52 46.70 -29.96
N GLN A 495 31.28 47.88 -30.56
CA GLN A 495 31.10 48.22 -31.99
C GLN A 495 29.95 47.64 -32.80
#